data_AF-A0A2N9J0Y2-F1
#
_entry.id   AF-A0A2N9J0Y2-F1
#
_cell.length_a   1.000
_cell.length_b   1.000
_cell.length_c   1.000
_cell.angle_alpha   90.00
_cell.angle_beta   90.00
_cell.angle_gamma   90.00
#
_symmetry.space_group_name_H-M   'P 1'
#
loop_
_entity.id
_entity.type
_entity.pdbx_description
1 polymer ?
#
loop_
_entity_poly.entity_id
_entity_poly.type
_entity_poly.pdbx_seq_one_letter_code
_entity_poly.pdbx_strand_id
1 'polypeptide(L)'
;MQLVLEVKEKLEKEYPSLPVGKNGRDDEDVILWFLKDRKFSVKDAVARLNKAIKWRQEFKVSELSEESVKNVAQTGKAYVHDFLDVNDRPVLIVVASKHFPADPAEDEKLCVFLIEKALGKLPAGKEEILGIFDLRGFGTNNADLKFLTFVFDVFYYYYPKRLGQVLFVDAPFVFKPIWQLAKPLLKSYASLVQFCSVETVRKEYFTEATVPASLRN
;
A
#
# COMPACT_ATOMS: atom_id res chain seq x y z
N MET A 1 1.75 -6.31 -26.37
CA MET A 1 1.82 -7.78 -26.52
C MET A 1 3.26 -8.28 -26.64
N GLN A 2 4.07 -7.78 -27.58
CA GLN A 2 5.46 -8.28 -27.78
C GLN A 2 6.35 -8.22 -26.53
N LEU A 3 6.40 -7.08 -25.82
CA LEU A 3 7.26 -6.94 -24.63
C LEU A 3 6.81 -7.81 -23.44
N VAL A 4 5.50 -8.03 -23.31
CA VAL A 4 4.95 -8.91 -22.25
C VAL A 4 5.42 -10.35 -22.51
N LEU A 5 5.33 -10.80 -23.76
CA LEU A 5 5.81 -12.12 -24.17
C LEU A 5 7.33 -12.26 -23.94
N GLU A 6 8.12 -11.25 -24.32
CA GLU A 6 9.57 -11.28 -24.10
C GLU A 6 9.94 -11.37 -22.61
N VAL A 7 9.25 -10.62 -21.75
CA VAL A 7 9.45 -10.72 -20.29
C VAL A 7 9.08 -12.11 -19.77
N LYS A 8 7.94 -12.65 -20.22
CA LYS A 8 7.47 -13.99 -19.84
C LYS A 8 8.48 -15.08 -20.22
N GLU A 9 8.98 -15.06 -21.45
CA GLU A 9 10.01 -15.99 -21.93
C GLU A 9 11.33 -15.86 -21.14
N LYS A 10 11.76 -14.63 -20.83
CA LYS A 10 12.95 -14.41 -20.01
C LYS A 10 12.78 -14.92 -18.59
N LEU A 11 11.63 -14.67 -17.95
CA LEU A 11 11.35 -15.17 -16.61
C LEU A 11 11.30 -16.69 -16.56
N GLU A 12 10.71 -17.33 -17.59
CA GLU A 12 10.71 -18.78 -17.74
C GLU A 12 12.12 -19.35 -17.82
N LYS A 13 12.98 -18.74 -18.64
CA LYS A 13 14.35 -19.21 -18.87
C LYS A 13 15.27 -18.93 -17.68
N GLU A 14 15.20 -17.74 -17.11
CA GLU A 14 16.12 -17.27 -16.06
C GLU A 14 15.68 -17.70 -14.65
N TYR A 15 14.37 -17.86 -14.42
CA TYR A 15 13.78 -18.16 -13.11
C TYR A 15 12.65 -19.21 -13.20
N PRO A 16 12.96 -20.44 -13.67
CA PRO A 16 11.94 -21.47 -13.92
C PRO A 16 11.19 -21.93 -12.65
N SER A 17 11.76 -21.71 -11.46
CA SER A 17 11.16 -22.09 -10.18
C SER A 17 10.12 -21.08 -9.66
N LEU A 18 9.97 -19.92 -10.31
CA LEU A 18 8.94 -18.96 -9.91
C LEU A 18 7.54 -19.55 -10.22
N PRO A 19 6.54 -19.28 -9.36
CA PRO A 19 5.19 -19.76 -9.53
C PRO A 19 4.57 -19.22 -10.82
N VAL A 20 3.61 -19.97 -11.36
CA VAL A 20 2.80 -19.61 -12.53
C VAL A 20 1.35 -19.31 -12.11
N GLY A 21 0.58 -18.71 -13.01
CA GLY A 21 -0.79 -18.26 -12.78
C GLY A 21 -0.85 -16.87 -12.14
N LYS A 22 -1.93 -16.59 -11.41
CA LYS A 22 -2.18 -15.26 -10.81
C LYS A 22 -1.04 -14.82 -9.90
N ASN A 23 -0.50 -13.62 -10.14
CA ASN A 23 0.71 -13.06 -9.52
C ASN A 23 2.00 -13.85 -9.75
N GLY A 24 2.01 -14.77 -10.73
CA GLY A 24 3.14 -15.59 -11.12
C GLY A 24 4.00 -14.97 -12.24
N ARG A 25 5.00 -15.73 -12.70
CA ARG A 25 5.96 -15.32 -13.74
C ARG A 25 5.35 -15.18 -15.14
N ASP A 26 4.13 -15.65 -15.33
CA ASP A 26 3.39 -15.67 -16.59
C ASP A 26 2.07 -14.87 -16.53
N ASP A 27 1.80 -14.17 -15.42
CA ASP A 27 0.67 -13.26 -15.28
C ASP A 27 0.89 -11.99 -16.12
N GLU A 28 0.17 -11.90 -17.23
CA GLU A 28 0.37 -10.84 -18.22
C GLU A 28 0.02 -9.44 -17.69
N ASP A 29 -0.96 -9.33 -16.79
CA ASP A 29 -1.36 -8.06 -16.20
C ASP A 29 -0.28 -7.56 -15.24
N VAL A 30 0.28 -8.46 -14.44
CA VAL A 30 1.38 -8.16 -13.52
C VAL A 30 2.66 -7.82 -14.30
N ILE A 31 2.98 -8.58 -15.35
CA ILE A 31 4.12 -8.27 -16.23
C ILE A 31 3.96 -6.89 -16.87
N LEU A 32 2.78 -6.59 -17.42
CA LEU A 32 2.51 -5.30 -18.05
C LEU A 32 2.64 -4.15 -17.05
N TRP A 33 2.17 -4.35 -15.82
CA TRP A 33 2.30 -3.38 -14.74
C TRP A 33 3.77 -3.09 -14.39
N PHE A 34 4.61 -4.12 -14.22
CA PHE A 34 6.04 -3.92 -13.96
C PHE A 34 6.79 -3.32 -15.16
N LEU A 35 6.37 -3.61 -16.39
CA LEU A 35 6.86 -2.93 -17.59
C LEU A 35 6.52 -1.43 -17.55
N LYS A 36 5.27 -1.05 -17.27
CA LYS A 36 4.86 0.36 -17.11
C LYS A 36 5.66 1.06 -16.00
N ASP A 37 5.92 0.36 -14.90
CA ASP A 37 6.75 0.86 -13.81
C ASP A 37 8.19 1.12 -14.26
N ARG A 38 8.79 0.16 -14.96
CA ARG A 38 10.18 0.21 -15.44
C ARG A 38 10.37 0.88 -16.80
N LYS A 39 9.43 1.74 -17.22
CA LYS A 39 9.48 2.49 -18.50
C LYS A 39 9.73 1.57 -19.70
N PHE A 40 9.10 0.40 -19.69
CA PHE A 40 9.19 -0.65 -20.70
C PHE A 40 10.59 -1.26 -20.90
N SER A 41 11.52 -1.09 -19.94
CA SER A 41 12.78 -1.82 -19.89
C SER A 41 12.54 -3.28 -19.51
N VAL A 42 12.69 -4.20 -20.47
CA VAL A 42 12.51 -5.65 -20.27
C VAL A 42 13.46 -6.17 -19.18
N LYS A 43 14.73 -5.79 -19.24
CA LYS A 43 15.75 -6.21 -18.26
C LYS A 43 15.36 -5.80 -16.84
N ASP A 44 14.95 -4.56 -16.64
CA ASP A 44 14.61 -4.05 -15.31
C ASP A 44 13.28 -4.61 -14.82
N ALA A 45 12.30 -4.82 -15.72
CA ALA A 45 11.04 -5.47 -15.40
C ALA A 45 11.24 -6.91 -14.93
N VAL A 46 12.05 -7.71 -15.65
CA VAL A 46 12.40 -9.09 -15.26
C VAL A 46 13.07 -9.10 -13.88
N ALA A 47 14.08 -8.24 -13.67
CA ALA A 47 14.80 -8.19 -12.40
C ALA A 47 13.90 -7.76 -11.22
N ARG A 48 12.97 -6.83 -11.44
CA ARG A 48 12.04 -6.36 -10.40
C ARG A 48 10.95 -7.38 -10.13
N LEU A 49 10.38 -7.98 -11.16
CA LEU A 49 9.30 -8.94 -11.01
C LEU A 49 9.78 -10.20 -10.29
N ASN A 50 10.97 -10.71 -10.62
CA ASN A 50 11.58 -11.81 -9.87
C ASN A 50 11.67 -11.51 -8.36
N LYS A 51 12.17 -10.32 -7.98
CA LYS A 51 12.25 -9.92 -6.57
C LYS A 51 10.88 -9.83 -5.90
N ALA A 52 9.89 -9.30 -6.61
CA ALA A 52 8.53 -9.16 -6.08
C ALA A 52 7.85 -10.53 -5.90
N ILE A 53 7.94 -11.43 -6.89
CA ILE A 53 7.37 -12.77 -6.79
C ILE A 53 8.03 -13.56 -5.64
N LYS A 54 9.36 -13.52 -5.51
CA LYS A 54 10.06 -14.17 -4.40
C LYS A 54 9.62 -13.64 -3.04
N TRP A 55 9.57 -12.32 -2.88
CA TRP A 55 9.10 -11.72 -1.63
C TRP A 55 7.66 -12.14 -1.32
N ARG A 56 6.77 -12.20 -2.32
CA ARG A 56 5.39 -12.67 -2.11
C ARG A 56 5.33 -14.11 -1.57
N GLN A 57 6.23 -14.98 -2.02
CA GLN A 57 6.36 -16.34 -1.51
C GLN A 57 6.93 -16.38 -0.09
N GLU A 58 8.02 -15.65 0.16
CA GLU A 58 8.69 -15.56 1.47
C GLU A 58 7.76 -14.97 2.54
N PHE A 59 7.01 -13.92 2.19
CA PHE A 59 6.02 -13.27 3.04
C PHE A 59 4.70 -14.06 3.13
N LYS A 60 4.53 -15.09 2.30
CA LYS A 60 3.32 -15.94 2.24
C LYS A 60 2.04 -15.13 2.00
N VAL A 61 2.08 -14.21 1.05
CA VAL A 61 0.95 -13.31 0.74
C VAL A 61 -0.32 -14.09 0.39
N SER A 62 -0.20 -15.24 -0.28
CA SER A 62 -1.32 -16.12 -0.60
C SER A 62 -1.96 -16.81 0.60
N GLU A 63 -1.28 -16.88 1.75
CA GLU A 63 -1.81 -17.45 2.99
C GLU A 63 -2.54 -16.39 3.84
N LEU A 64 -2.46 -15.11 3.48
CA LEU A 64 -3.15 -14.03 4.20
C LEU A 64 -4.66 -14.10 3.99
N SER A 65 -5.40 -14.05 5.09
CA SER A 65 -6.85 -14.09 5.14
C SER A 65 -7.39 -13.23 6.28
N GLU A 66 -8.70 -12.96 6.29
CA GLU A 66 -9.33 -12.25 7.40
C GLU A 66 -9.09 -12.94 8.74
N GLU A 67 -9.07 -14.28 8.78
CA GLU A 67 -8.79 -15.03 10.00
C GLU A 67 -7.32 -14.90 10.42
N SER A 68 -6.37 -14.94 9.47
CA SER A 68 -4.94 -14.88 9.80
C SER A 68 -4.49 -13.53 10.37
N VAL A 69 -5.22 -12.44 10.11
CA VAL A 69 -4.92 -11.09 10.64
C VAL A 69 -5.95 -10.60 11.66
N LYS A 70 -6.89 -11.44 12.07
CA LYS A 70 -8.06 -11.07 12.87
C LYS A 70 -7.70 -10.35 14.16
N ASN A 71 -6.73 -10.87 14.91
CA ASN A 71 -6.35 -10.32 16.21
C ASN A 71 -5.82 -8.89 16.09
N VAL A 72 -4.93 -8.64 15.13
CA VAL A 72 -4.38 -7.31 14.89
C VAL A 72 -5.40 -6.39 14.22
N ALA A 73 -6.25 -6.91 13.33
CA ALA A 73 -7.32 -6.14 12.68
C ALA A 73 -8.37 -5.62 13.69
N GLN A 74 -8.68 -6.39 14.73
CA GLN A 74 -9.62 -6.02 15.79
C GLN A 74 -9.19 -4.78 16.59
N THR A 75 -7.91 -4.43 16.58
CA THR A 75 -7.45 -3.16 17.17
C THR A 75 -8.07 -1.95 16.47
N GLY A 76 -8.51 -2.10 15.22
CA GLY A 76 -9.04 -1.03 14.39
C GLY A 76 -8.00 0.04 14.04
N LYS A 77 -6.70 -0.31 14.08
CA LYS A 77 -5.58 0.57 13.73
C LYS A 77 -5.49 0.86 12.22
N ALA A 78 -6.04 -0.01 11.39
CA ALA A 78 -6.15 0.21 9.96
C ALA A 78 -7.30 -0.61 9.36
N TYR A 79 -7.89 -0.12 8.27
CA TYR A 79 -8.94 -0.81 7.53
C TYR A 79 -9.06 -0.28 6.08
N VAL A 80 -9.69 -1.07 5.21
CA VAL A 80 -10.11 -0.60 3.88
C VAL A 80 -11.53 -0.07 3.98
N HIS A 81 -11.75 1.19 3.60
CA HIS A 81 -13.08 1.80 3.58
C HIS A 81 -14.01 1.08 2.61
N ASP A 82 -15.31 1.15 2.87
CA ASP A 82 -16.31 0.45 2.05
C ASP A 82 -16.53 1.13 0.71
N PHE A 83 -16.45 2.47 0.69
CA PHE A 83 -16.65 3.28 -0.50
C PHE A 83 -15.31 3.74 -1.10
N LEU A 84 -15.35 4.06 -2.39
CA LEU A 84 -14.25 4.74 -3.06
C LEU A 84 -14.25 6.24 -2.69
N ASP A 85 -13.10 6.89 -2.86
CA ASP A 85 -13.06 8.36 -2.87
C ASP A 85 -13.73 8.92 -4.13
N VAL A 86 -13.91 10.24 -4.20
CA VAL A 86 -14.52 10.91 -5.37
C VAL A 86 -13.70 10.79 -6.66
N ASN A 87 -12.49 10.25 -6.61
CA ASN A 87 -11.62 9.98 -7.75
C ASN A 87 -11.62 8.49 -8.16
N ASP A 88 -12.55 7.70 -7.61
CA ASP A 88 -12.71 6.26 -7.79
C ASP A 88 -11.55 5.40 -7.27
N ARG A 89 -10.87 5.85 -6.21
CA ARG A 89 -9.78 5.11 -5.58
C ARG A 89 -10.28 4.36 -4.36
N PRO A 90 -9.93 3.06 -4.20
CA PRO A 90 -10.06 2.39 -2.92
C PRO A 90 -9.29 3.14 -1.84
N VAL A 91 -9.86 3.23 -0.64
CA VAL A 91 -9.28 4.01 0.46
C VAL A 91 -8.80 3.09 1.57
N LEU A 92 -7.51 3.15 1.86
CA LEU A 92 -6.91 2.51 3.03
C LEU A 92 -6.75 3.57 4.12
N ILE A 93 -7.39 3.34 5.27
CA ILE A 93 -7.39 4.26 6.41
C ILE A 93 -6.56 3.67 7.55
N VAL A 94 -5.63 4.44 8.08
CA VAL A 94 -4.81 4.15 9.26
C VAL A 94 -5.18 5.12 10.36
N VAL A 95 -5.58 4.61 11.52
CA VAL A 95 -5.86 5.39 12.72
C VAL A 95 -4.61 5.35 13.59
N ALA A 96 -3.72 6.32 13.39
CA ALA A 96 -2.35 6.24 13.90
C ALA A 96 -2.28 6.25 15.43
N SER A 97 -3.24 6.86 16.12
CA SER A 97 -3.35 6.85 17.60
C SER A 97 -3.63 5.48 18.20
N LYS A 98 -4.08 4.51 17.39
CA LYS A 98 -4.28 3.11 17.78
C LYS A 98 -3.08 2.22 17.48
N HIS A 99 -2.07 2.73 16.77
CA HIS A 99 -0.84 1.97 16.53
C HIS A 99 0.04 2.03 17.77
N PHE A 100 0.32 0.87 18.36
CA PHE A 100 1.32 0.73 19.42
C PHE A 100 2.31 -0.34 18.95
N PRO A 101 3.60 0.01 18.77
CA PRO A 101 4.61 -0.95 18.35
C PRO A 101 4.71 -2.08 19.37
N ALA A 102 4.27 -3.27 19.01
CA ALA A 102 4.28 -4.44 19.88
C ALA A 102 4.78 -5.67 19.14
N ASP A 103 4.08 -6.08 18.08
CA ASP A 103 4.46 -7.18 17.22
C ASP A 103 4.56 -6.70 15.76
N PRO A 104 5.77 -6.38 15.28
CA PRO A 104 5.98 -5.93 13.91
C PRO A 104 5.46 -6.94 12.88
N ALA A 105 5.56 -8.25 13.12
CA ALA A 105 5.18 -9.25 12.13
C ALA A 105 3.66 -9.27 11.89
N GLU A 106 2.86 -9.10 12.95
CA GLU A 106 1.41 -9.00 12.83
C GLU A 106 0.99 -7.69 12.14
N ASP A 107 1.64 -6.58 12.46
CA ASP A 107 1.39 -5.28 11.81
C ASP A 107 1.76 -5.30 10.32
N GLU A 108 2.87 -5.94 9.97
CA GLU A 108 3.29 -6.16 8.59
C GLU A 108 2.29 -7.03 7.83
N LYS A 109 1.83 -8.13 8.41
CA LYS A 109 0.79 -8.99 7.80
C LYS A 109 -0.51 -8.23 7.56
N LEU A 110 -0.97 -7.46 8.55
CA LEU A 110 -2.16 -6.63 8.39
C LEU A 110 -1.98 -5.60 7.28
N CYS A 111 -0.82 -4.94 7.22
CA CYS A 111 -0.51 -3.98 6.17
C CYS A 111 -0.65 -4.62 4.77
N VAL A 112 0.04 -5.74 4.54
CA VAL A 112 0.02 -6.41 3.23
C VAL A 112 -1.37 -6.95 2.90
N PHE A 113 -2.08 -7.51 3.89
CA PHE A 113 -3.46 -7.96 3.72
C PHE A 113 -4.40 -6.81 3.30
N LEU A 114 -4.31 -5.65 3.96
CA LEU A 114 -5.14 -4.49 3.62
C LEU A 114 -4.77 -3.89 2.26
N ILE A 115 -3.49 -3.94 1.86
CA ILE A 115 -3.07 -3.56 0.50
C ILE A 115 -3.71 -4.49 -0.54
N GLU A 116 -3.60 -5.82 -0.39
CA GLU A 116 -4.24 -6.79 -1.30
C GLU A 116 -5.76 -6.58 -1.34
N LYS A 117 -6.40 -6.35 -0.19
CA LYS A 117 -7.84 -6.08 -0.08
C LYS A 117 -8.24 -4.78 -0.78
N ALA A 118 -7.45 -3.71 -0.65
CA ALA A 118 -7.71 -2.43 -1.33
C ALA A 118 -7.53 -2.56 -2.84
N LEU A 119 -6.46 -3.24 -3.29
CA LEU A 119 -6.21 -3.49 -4.71
C LEU A 119 -7.29 -4.36 -5.35
N GLY A 120 -7.85 -5.33 -4.61
CA GLY A 120 -8.99 -6.12 -5.06
C GLY A 120 -10.29 -5.33 -5.27
N LYS A 121 -10.38 -4.10 -4.74
CA LYS A 121 -11.50 -3.18 -4.94
C LYS A 121 -11.28 -2.17 -6.08
N LEU A 122 -10.14 -2.22 -6.78
CA LEU A 122 -9.85 -1.28 -7.86
C LEU A 122 -10.89 -1.40 -8.99
N PRO A 123 -11.54 -0.29 -9.40
CA PRO A 123 -12.37 -0.28 -10.60
C PRO A 123 -11.55 -0.59 -11.86
N ALA A 124 -12.23 -1.07 -12.90
CA ALA A 124 -11.59 -1.30 -14.20
C ALA A 124 -10.91 -0.01 -14.71
N GLY A 125 -9.66 -0.11 -15.13
CA GLY A 125 -8.87 1.02 -15.63
C GLY A 125 -8.25 1.91 -14.54
N LYS A 126 -8.52 1.67 -13.25
CA LYS A 126 -7.86 2.35 -12.13
C LYS A 126 -6.71 1.48 -11.63
N GLU A 127 -5.60 2.13 -11.24
CA GLU A 127 -4.40 1.42 -10.79
C GLU A 127 -3.99 1.79 -9.36
N GLU A 128 -4.57 2.85 -8.78
CA GLU A 128 -4.08 3.51 -7.57
C GLU A 128 -5.10 3.53 -6.43
N ILE A 129 -4.59 3.44 -5.20
CA ILE A 129 -5.34 3.58 -3.96
C ILE A 129 -4.99 4.91 -3.27
N LEU A 130 -5.88 5.36 -2.39
CA LEU A 130 -5.68 6.49 -1.48
C LEU A 130 -5.30 5.97 -0.08
N GLY A 131 -4.17 6.43 0.46
CA GLY A 131 -3.80 6.20 1.85
C GLY A 131 -4.19 7.39 2.73
N ILE A 132 -4.99 7.17 3.77
CA ILE A 132 -5.34 8.20 4.76
C ILE A 132 -4.76 7.79 6.10
N PHE A 133 -3.88 8.61 6.65
CA PHE A 133 -3.35 8.45 8.01
C PHE A 133 -4.01 9.51 8.89
N ASP A 134 -4.99 9.08 9.67
CA ASP A 134 -5.62 9.89 10.70
C ASP A 134 -4.66 10.02 11.88
N LEU A 135 -4.05 11.20 12.01
CA LEU A 135 -3.07 11.51 13.05
C LEU A 135 -3.72 12.15 14.29
N ARG A 136 -5.05 12.26 14.34
CA ARG A 136 -5.75 12.78 15.51
C ARG A 136 -5.51 11.86 16.72
N GLY A 137 -5.09 12.46 17.83
CA GLY A 137 -4.68 11.74 19.03
C GLY A 137 -3.34 11.02 18.94
N PHE A 138 -2.58 11.18 17.85
CA PHE A 138 -1.25 10.58 17.73
C PHE A 138 -0.28 11.19 18.76
N GLY A 139 0.41 10.32 19.49
CA GLY A 139 1.46 10.66 20.45
C GLY A 139 2.79 9.97 20.14
N THR A 140 3.83 10.28 20.91
CA THR A 140 5.18 9.71 20.73
C THR A 140 5.19 8.18 20.86
N ASN A 141 4.33 7.61 21.71
CA ASN A 141 4.24 6.16 21.90
C ASN A 141 3.68 5.42 20.69
N ASN A 142 3.06 6.15 19.75
CA ASN A 142 2.57 5.59 18.49
C ASN A 142 3.62 5.64 17.36
N ALA A 143 4.75 6.33 17.57
CA ALA A 143 5.74 6.54 16.53
C ALA A 143 6.50 5.25 16.21
N ASP A 144 6.40 4.79 14.96
CA ASP A 144 7.06 3.58 14.49
C ASP A 144 7.74 3.82 13.14
N LEU A 145 8.97 4.33 13.18
CA LEU A 145 9.73 4.62 11.97
C LEU A 145 10.07 3.35 11.19
N LYS A 146 10.23 2.21 11.87
CA LYS A 146 10.55 0.93 11.22
C LYS A 146 9.34 0.43 10.43
N PHE A 147 8.18 0.38 11.07
CA PHE A 147 6.95 -0.02 10.40
C PHE A 147 6.57 0.94 9.27
N LEU A 148 6.72 2.26 9.49
CA LEU A 148 6.48 3.24 8.42
C LEU A 148 7.41 3.00 7.22
N THR A 149 8.69 2.72 7.47
CA THR A 149 9.64 2.37 6.40
C THR A 149 9.21 1.10 5.67
N PHE A 150 8.79 0.07 6.40
CA PHE A 150 8.25 -1.16 5.81
C PHE A 150 7.07 -0.87 4.87
N VAL A 151 6.08 -0.08 5.30
CA VAL A 151 4.90 0.25 4.48
C VAL A 151 5.31 0.83 3.13
N PHE A 152 6.21 1.82 3.14
CA PHE A 152 6.66 2.46 1.91
C PHE A 152 7.61 1.59 1.08
N ASP A 153 8.41 0.73 1.71
CA ASP A 153 9.23 -0.26 1.01
C ASP A 153 8.37 -1.31 0.29
N VAL A 154 7.27 -1.72 0.91
CA VAL A 154 6.28 -2.60 0.28
C VAL A 154 5.71 -1.97 -0.99
N PHE A 155 5.27 -0.71 -0.93
CA PHE A 155 4.85 0.01 -2.13
C PHE A 155 5.99 0.25 -3.12
N TYR A 156 7.21 0.49 -2.67
CA TYR A 156 8.31 0.81 -3.58
C TYR A 156 8.80 -0.40 -4.36
N TYR A 157 8.91 -1.54 -3.70
CA TYR A 157 9.53 -2.73 -4.28
C TYR A 157 8.53 -3.74 -4.82
N TYR A 158 7.36 -3.86 -4.20
CA TYR A 158 6.43 -4.97 -4.45
C TYR A 158 5.08 -4.50 -5.00
N TYR A 159 4.66 -3.28 -4.68
CA TYR A 159 3.46 -2.64 -5.22
C TYR A 159 3.72 -1.29 -5.89
N PRO A 160 4.67 -1.20 -6.85
CA PRO A 160 5.05 0.06 -7.45
C PRO A 160 3.85 0.76 -8.12
N LYS A 161 3.77 2.09 -7.95
CA LYS A 161 2.71 2.93 -8.57
C LYS A 161 1.28 2.55 -8.17
N ARG A 162 1.08 1.81 -7.07
CA ARG A 162 -0.25 1.50 -6.54
C ARG A 162 -0.76 2.53 -5.54
N LEU A 163 0.12 3.35 -4.99
CA LEU A 163 -0.25 4.42 -4.07
C LEU A 163 -0.29 5.73 -4.85
N GLY A 164 -1.48 6.32 -5.02
CA GLY A 164 -1.65 7.56 -5.80
C GLY A 164 -1.54 8.83 -4.95
N GLN A 165 -1.95 8.76 -3.68
CA GLN A 165 -1.83 9.87 -2.73
C GLN A 165 -1.82 9.39 -1.30
N VAL A 166 -1.17 10.15 -0.42
CA VAL A 166 -1.15 9.94 1.03
C VAL A 166 -1.62 11.20 1.75
N LEU A 167 -2.66 11.07 2.57
CA LEU A 167 -3.18 12.17 3.38
C LEU A 167 -2.76 11.99 4.83
N PHE A 168 -2.04 12.95 5.37
CA PHE A 168 -1.75 13.05 6.80
C PHE A 168 -2.75 14.04 7.41
N VAL A 169 -3.75 13.50 8.09
CA VAL A 169 -4.94 14.24 8.54
C VAL A 169 -4.74 14.75 9.96
N ASP A 170 -4.89 16.06 10.14
CA ASP A 170 -4.79 16.76 11.43
C ASP A 170 -3.55 16.35 12.25
N ALA A 171 -2.39 16.43 11.59
CA ALA A 171 -1.10 16.11 12.20
C ALA A 171 -0.82 16.98 13.44
N PRO A 172 -0.67 16.40 14.64
CA PRO A 172 -0.37 17.17 15.84
C PRO A 172 1.07 17.70 15.81
N PHE A 173 1.35 18.76 16.59
CA PHE A 173 2.68 19.38 16.61
C PHE A 173 3.82 18.38 16.91
N VAL A 174 3.55 17.38 17.76
CA VAL A 174 4.50 16.31 18.11
C VAL A 174 4.89 15.43 16.91
N PHE A 175 4.08 15.38 15.85
CA PHE A 175 4.39 14.63 14.63
C PHE A 175 5.48 15.31 13.78
N LYS A 176 5.68 16.63 13.91
CA LYS A 176 6.65 17.38 13.11
C LYS A 176 8.09 16.82 13.19
N PRO A 177 8.70 16.59 14.38
CA PRO A 177 10.02 15.98 14.46
C PRO A 177 10.04 14.54 13.91
N ILE A 178 8.98 13.76 14.13
CA ILE A 178 8.88 12.39 13.60
C ILE A 178 8.85 12.40 12.07
N TRP A 179 8.11 13.33 11.47
CA TRP A 179 8.06 13.50 10.03
C TRP A 179 9.41 13.89 9.42
N GLN A 180 10.20 14.75 10.09
CA GLN A 180 11.55 15.09 9.64
C GLN A 180 12.45 13.85 9.53
N LEU A 181 12.29 12.89 10.44
CA LEU A 181 13.01 11.62 10.41
C LEU A 181 12.43 10.63 9.40
N ALA A 182 11.11 10.60 9.24
CA ALA A 182 10.41 9.68 8.35
C ALA A 182 10.57 10.07 6.87
N LYS A 183 10.49 11.36 6.53
CA LYS A 183 10.42 11.86 5.15
C LYS A 183 11.52 11.29 4.23
N PRO A 184 12.80 11.19 4.63
CA PRO A 184 13.84 10.57 3.81
C PRO A 184 13.60 9.08 3.53
N LEU A 185 12.96 8.36 4.46
CA LEU A 185 12.67 6.92 4.37
C LEU A 185 11.59 6.62 3.31
N LEU A 186 10.73 7.60 3.00
CA LEU A 186 9.64 7.48 2.03
C LEU A 186 10.11 7.51 0.56
N LYS A 187 11.39 7.81 0.29
CA LYS A 187 11.94 7.88 -1.09
C LYS A 187 11.08 8.78 -1.98
N SER A 188 10.70 8.30 -3.17
CA SER A 188 9.83 9.04 -4.10
C SER A 188 8.40 9.22 -3.59
N TYR A 189 7.93 8.43 -2.62
CA TYR A 189 6.56 8.57 -2.09
C TYR A 189 6.38 9.80 -1.19
N ALA A 190 7.47 10.42 -0.74
CA ALA A 190 7.40 11.66 0.03
C ALA A 190 6.68 12.79 -0.73
N SER A 191 6.69 12.77 -2.08
CA SER A 191 5.99 13.75 -2.91
C SER A 191 4.48 13.51 -3.01
N LEU A 192 3.99 12.32 -2.63
CA LEU A 192 2.56 12.01 -2.62
C LEU A 192 1.88 12.41 -1.31
N VAL A 193 2.65 12.82 -0.30
CA VAL A 193 2.15 13.17 1.03
C VAL A 193 1.60 14.59 1.02
N GLN A 194 0.34 14.72 1.43
CA GLN A 194 -0.33 15.98 1.69
C GLN A 194 -0.78 16.03 3.15
N PHE A 195 -0.40 17.10 3.84
CA PHE A 195 -0.94 17.43 5.17
C PHE A 195 -2.25 18.19 4.96
N CYS A 196 -3.33 17.76 5.61
CA CYS A 196 -4.65 18.37 5.46
C CYS A 196 -5.47 18.24 6.74
N SER A 197 -6.56 19.01 6.85
CA SER A 197 -7.50 18.88 7.95
C SER A 197 -8.54 17.80 7.66
N VAL A 198 -9.19 17.27 8.70
CA VAL A 198 -10.35 16.37 8.50
C VAL A 198 -11.43 17.03 7.64
N GLU A 199 -11.64 18.34 7.76
CA GLU A 199 -12.60 19.09 6.95
C GLU A 199 -12.26 19.04 5.45
N THR A 200 -10.98 19.23 5.09
CA THR A 200 -10.50 19.09 3.71
C THR A 200 -10.77 17.68 3.19
N VAL A 201 -10.44 16.64 3.98
CA VAL A 201 -10.68 15.25 3.59
C VAL A 201 -12.17 15.02 3.30
N ARG A 202 -13.04 15.47 4.18
CA ARG A 202 -14.50 15.33 4.02
C ARG A 202 -15.02 16.00 2.76
N LYS A 203 -14.57 17.23 2.47
CA LYS A 203 -15.09 18.05 1.37
C LYS A 203 -14.54 17.65 0.02
N GLU A 204 -13.28 17.26 -0.04
CA GLU A 204 -12.57 17.07 -1.31
C GLU A 204 -12.46 15.60 -1.73
N TYR A 205 -12.59 14.65 -0.80
CA TYR A 205 -12.36 13.23 -1.07
C TYR A 205 -13.61 12.36 -0.94
N PHE A 206 -14.67 12.87 -0.31
CA PHE A 206 -15.88 12.10 -0.06
C PHE A 206 -17.14 12.92 -0.30
N THR A 207 -18.26 12.21 -0.48
CA THR A 207 -19.59 12.80 -0.36
C THR A 207 -20.08 12.66 1.08
N GLU A 208 -21.14 13.36 1.46
CA GLU A 208 -21.75 13.21 2.79
C GLU A 208 -22.20 11.76 3.07
N ALA A 209 -22.61 11.02 2.05
CA ALA A 209 -23.02 9.63 2.18
C ALA A 209 -21.82 8.67 2.34
N THR A 210 -20.69 8.99 1.73
CA THR A 210 -19.53 8.08 1.63
C THR A 210 -18.40 8.41 2.59
N VAL A 211 -18.46 9.51 3.34
CA VAL A 211 -17.42 9.87 4.31
C VAL A 211 -17.27 8.80 5.41
N PRO A 212 -16.03 8.36 5.71
CA PRO A 212 -15.75 7.41 6.79
C PRO A 212 -16.29 7.91 8.13
N ALA A 213 -16.91 7.03 8.91
CA ALA A 213 -17.53 7.40 10.18
C ALA A 213 -16.53 8.07 11.16
N SER A 214 -15.29 7.60 11.17
CA SER A 214 -14.23 8.20 12.00
C SER A 214 -13.91 9.64 11.62
N LEU A 215 -14.13 10.05 10.37
CA LEU A 215 -13.78 11.38 9.86
C LEU A 215 -14.98 12.34 9.82
N ARG A 216 -16.14 11.98 10.40
CA ARG A 216 -17.35 12.83 10.38
C ARG A 216 -17.34 13.95 11.43
N ASN A 217 -16.62 13.76 12.53
CA ASN A 217 -16.53 14.69 13.66
C ASN A 217 -15.08 15.05 13.93
#